data_AF-A0A1G0GQP6-F1
#
_entry.id   AF-A0A1G0GQP6-F1
#
_cell.length_a   1.000
_cell.length_b   1.000
_cell.length_c   1.000
_cell.angle_alpha   90.00
_cell.angle_beta   90.00
_cell.angle_gamma   90.00
#
_symmetry.space_group_name_H-M   'P 1'
#
loop_
_entity.id
_entity.type
_entity.pdbx_description
1 polymer ?
#
loop_
_entity_poly.entity_id
_entity_poly.type
_entity_poly.pdbx_seq_one_letter_code
_entity_poly.pdbx_strand_id
1 'polypeptide(L)'
;MTDAVIRARIGANIKIKATKLFHHMGLSMSDAIRLFLYQSIAEKGLPFHVNIPNEKTATTLREIRKHPKRLKKTSLKQLEKDWNE
;
A
#
# COMPACT_ATOMS: atom_id res chain seq x y z
N MET A 1 0.44 25.65 -16.56
CA MET A 1 0.24 24.53 -15.61
C MET A 1 0.41 25.10 -14.22
N THR A 2 -0.52 24.83 -13.31
CA THR A 2 -0.42 25.30 -11.93
C THR A 2 0.47 24.35 -11.15
N ASP A 3 1.63 24.83 -10.71
CA ASP A 3 2.51 24.08 -9.83
C ASP A 3 1.85 23.88 -8.46
N ALA A 4 1.88 22.65 -7.96
CA ALA A 4 1.35 22.29 -6.65
C ALA A 4 2.51 21.91 -5.71
N VAL A 5 2.41 22.32 -4.44
CA VAL A 5 3.46 22.10 -3.44
C VAL A 5 3.03 21.04 -2.43
N ILE A 6 3.88 20.02 -2.24
CA ILE A 6 3.71 19.00 -1.20
C ILE A 6 4.50 19.41 0.03
N ARG A 7 3.84 19.46 1.20
CA ARG A 7 4.47 19.67 2.51
C ARG A 7 4.10 18.51 3.43
N ALA A 8 5.09 17.80 3.94
CA ALA A 8 4.89 16.69 4.86
C ALA A 8 5.80 16.83 6.08
N ARG A 9 5.24 16.59 7.28
CA ARG A 9 6.03 16.52 8.51
C ARG A 9 6.69 15.15 8.60
N ILE A 10 8.00 15.12 8.76
CA ILE A 10 8.78 13.90 8.95
C ILE A 10 9.79 14.07 10.08
N GLY A 11 10.19 12.98 10.72
CA GLY A 11 11.25 13.01 11.73
C GLY A 11 12.58 13.45 11.13
N ALA A 12 13.34 14.28 11.87
CA ALA A 12 14.61 14.82 11.39
C ALA A 12 15.62 13.73 10.99
N ASN A 13 15.72 12.66 11.78
CA ASN A 13 16.59 11.51 11.45
C ASN A 13 16.17 10.81 10.15
N ILE A 14 14.88 10.68 9.88
CA ILE A 14 14.38 10.09 8.63
C ILE A 14 14.76 10.98 7.45
N LYS A 15 14.57 12.29 7.58
CA LYS A 15 14.96 13.27 6.54
C LYS A 15 16.44 13.13 6.20
N ILE A 16 17.32 13.12 7.20
CA ILE A 16 18.78 13.03 7.00
C ILE A 16 19.16 11.73 6.29
N LYS A 17 18.62 10.59 6.74
CA LYS A 17 18.91 9.28 6.14
C LYS A 17 18.42 9.18 4.70
N ALA A 18 17.18 9.60 4.45
CA ALA A 18 16.58 9.56 3.11
C ALA A 18 17.31 10.50 2.14
N THR A 19 17.69 11.71 2.57
CA THR A 19 18.47 12.64 1.72
C THR A 19 19.81 12.02 1.31
N LYS A 20 20.55 11.42 2.25
CA LYS A 20 21.83 10.75 1.94
C LYS A 20 21.65 9.59 0.97
N LEU A 21 20.62 8.77 1.18
CA LEU A 21 20.28 7.64 0.32
C LEU A 21 20.01 8.08 -1.12
N PHE A 22 19.08 9.02 -1.32
CA PHE A 22 18.70 9.47 -2.65
C PHE A 22 19.82 10.25 -3.34
N HIS A 23 20.59 11.04 -2.60
CA HIS A 23 21.76 11.72 -3.15
C HIS A 23 22.80 10.73 -3.68
N HIS A 24 23.02 9.60 -2.98
CA HIS A 24 23.90 8.54 -3.47
C HIS A 24 23.40 7.92 -4.79
N MET A 25 22.09 7.97 -5.03
CA MET A 25 21.45 7.54 -6.28
C MET A 25 21.36 8.67 -7.33
N GLY A 26 21.92 9.86 -7.07
CA GLY A 26 21.84 11.02 -7.97
C GLY A 26 20.48 11.72 -7.98
N LEU A 27 19.64 11.50 -6.96
CA LEU A 27 18.29 12.04 -6.85
C LEU A 27 18.17 13.06 -5.72
N SER A 28 17.42 14.13 -5.97
CA SER A 28 16.96 15.00 -4.87
C SER A 28 15.80 14.36 -4.11
N MET A 29 15.51 14.87 -2.91
CA MET A 29 14.32 14.45 -2.16
C MET A 29 13.03 14.69 -2.97
N SER A 30 12.97 15.79 -3.71
CA SER A 30 11.82 16.11 -4.55
C SER A 30 11.66 15.13 -5.71
N ASP A 31 12.76 14.67 -6.31
CA ASP A 31 12.70 13.68 -7.39
C ASP A 31 12.19 12.34 -6.87
N ALA A 32 12.68 11.90 -5.71
CA ALA A 32 12.20 10.68 -5.06
C ALA A 32 10.70 10.74 -4.75
N ILE A 33 10.20 11.87 -4.24
CA ILE A 33 8.76 12.05 -3.96
C ILE A 33 7.94 12.04 -5.26
N ARG A 34 8.43 12.67 -6.33
CA ARG A 34 7.76 12.63 -7.64
C ARG A 34 7.69 11.21 -8.19
N LEU A 35 8.80 10.47 -8.15
CA LEU A 35 8.87 9.08 -8.59
C LEU A 35 7.89 8.19 -7.81
N PHE A 36 7.82 8.36 -6.48
CA PHE A 36 6.86 7.65 -5.65
C PHE A 36 5.42 7.87 -6.13
N LEU A 37 5.04 9.12 -6.42
CA LEU A 37 3.69 9.46 -6.89
C LEU A 37 3.41 8.92 -8.29
N TYR A 38 4.35 9.05 -9.22
CA TYR A 38 4.21 8.51 -10.56
C TYR A 38 4.01 6.99 -10.53
N GLN A 39 4.80 6.28 -9.74
CA GLN A 39 4.68 4.82 -9.61
C GLN A 39 3.35 4.43 -8.95
N SER A 40 2.93 5.18 -7.92
CA SER A 40 1.65 4.92 -7.24
C SER A 40 0.46 5.06 -8.20
N ILE A 41 0.48 6.08 -9.06
CA ILE A 41 -0.55 6.31 -10.08
C ILE A 41 -0.53 5.19 -11.12
N ALA A 42 0.67 4.80 -11.59
CA ALA A 42 0.83 3.75 -12.60
C ALA A 42 0.30 2.39 -12.11
N GLU A 43 0.56 2.05 -10.84
CA GLU A 43 0.11 0.79 -10.23
C GLU A 43 -1.32 0.86 -9.68
N LYS A 44 -1.96 2.04 -9.69
CA LYS A 44 -3.24 2.29 -9.00
C LYS A 44 -3.21 1.81 -7.54
N GLY A 45 -2.09 2.02 -6.87
CA GLY A 45 -1.78 1.43 -5.58
C GLY A 45 -0.53 2.02 -4.94
N LEU A 46 0.00 1.34 -3.91
CA LEU A 46 1.28 1.71 -3.32
C LEU A 46 2.42 1.17 -4.20
N PRO A 47 3.52 1.92 -4.40
CA PRO A 47 4.60 1.56 -5.31
C PRO A 47 5.59 0.57 -4.68
N PHE A 48 5.10 -0.23 -3.73
CA PHE A 48 5.82 -1.27 -3.04
C PHE A 48 4.84 -2.32 -2.54
N HIS A 49 5.32 -3.56 -2.43
CA HIS A 49 4.50 -4.67 -1.98
C HIS A 49 4.22 -4.56 -0.48
N VAL A 50 2.94 -4.45 -0.12
CA VAL A 50 2.49 -4.49 1.28
C VAL A 50 2.38 -5.95 1.73
N ASN A 51 3.52 -6.50 2.17
CA ASN A 51 3.62 -7.92 2.51
C ASN A 51 3.08 -8.28 3.91
N ILE A 52 2.79 -7.29 4.75
CA ILE A 52 2.32 -7.52 6.12
C ILE A 52 0.82 -7.25 6.17
N PRO A 53 -0.03 -8.29 6.31
CA PRO A 53 -1.45 -8.08 6.52
C PRO A 53 -1.66 -7.30 7.82
N ASN A 54 -2.64 -6.39 7.81
CA ASN A 54 -3.07 -5.75 9.05
C ASN A 54 -3.59 -6.81 10.04
N GLU A 55 -3.68 -6.44 11.32
CA GLU A 55 -4.03 -7.38 12.40
C GLU A 55 -5.34 -8.12 12.11
N LYS A 56 -6.37 -7.41 11.64
CA LYS A 56 -7.66 -8.00 11.28
C LYS A 56 -7.50 -9.09 10.21
N THR A 57 -6.85 -8.76 9.09
CA THR A 57 -6.60 -9.72 8.00
C THR A 57 -5.74 -10.89 8.49
N ALA A 58 -4.71 -10.64 9.29
CA ALA A 58 -3.84 -11.68 9.83
C ALA A 58 -4.58 -12.65 10.78
N THR A 59 -5.50 -12.13 11.60
CA THR A 59 -6.33 -12.93 12.50
C THR A 59 -7.35 -13.75 11.72
N THR A 60 -8.07 -13.15 10.78
CA THR A 60 -9.03 -13.85 9.92
C THR A 60 -8.35 -14.98 9.12
N LEU A 61 -7.19 -14.73 8.52
CA LEU A 61 -6.44 -15.77 7.79
C LEU A 61 -5.99 -16.91 8.72
N ARG A 62 -5.56 -16.60 9.96
CA ARG A 62 -5.20 -17.61 10.95
C ARG A 62 -6.40 -18.46 11.39
N GLU A 63 -7.55 -17.84 11.63
CA GLU A 63 -8.76 -18.57 12.00
C GLU A 63 -9.27 -19.48 10.90
N ILE A 64 -9.31 -19.00 9.65
CA ILE A 64 -9.75 -19.81 8.50
C ILE A 64 -8.82 -21.01 8.28
N ARG A 65 -7.50 -20.81 8.39
CA ARG A 65 -6.52 -21.91 8.30
C ARG A 65 -6.73 -22.96 9.39
N LYS A 66 -7.07 -22.56 10.62
CA LYS A 66 -7.38 -23.48 11.73
C LYS A 66 -8.75 -24.16 11.59
N HIS A 67 -9.72 -23.46 10.99
CA HIS A 67 -11.11 -23.91 10.91
C HIS A 67 -11.66 -23.77 9.48
N PRO A 68 -11.15 -24.56 8.51
CA PRO A 68 -11.54 -24.44 7.10
C PRO A 68 -13.02 -24.71 6.86
N LYS A 69 -13.69 -25.45 7.76
CA LYS A 69 -15.14 -25.73 7.72
C LYS A 69 -16.02 -24.47 7.92
N ARG A 70 -15.46 -23.35 8.40
CA ARG A 70 -16.18 -22.07 8.51
C ARG A 70 -16.40 -21.40 7.15
N LEU A 71 -15.67 -21.82 6.10
CA LEU A 71 -15.92 -21.35 4.74
C LEU A 71 -17.17 -22.01 4.19
N LYS A 72 -18.17 -21.21 3.82
CA LYS A 72 -19.33 -21.69 3.07
C LYS A 72 -18.95 -21.88 1.62
N LYS A 73 -19.22 -23.07 1.07
CA LYS A 73 -19.17 -23.27 -0.39
C LYS A 73 -20.32 -22.49 -1.01
N THR A 74 -20.03 -21.74 -2.06
CA THR A 74 -21.03 -20.94 -2.79
C THR A 74 -20.71 -20.96 -4.28
N SER A 75 -21.62 -20.45 -5.11
CA SER A 75 -21.45 -20.33 -6.57
C SER A 75 -21.31 -18.86 -6.98
N LEU A 76 -20.74 -18.59 -8.16
CA LEU A 76 -20.61 -17.21 -8.66
C LEU A 76 -21.97 -16.49 -8.73
N LYS A 77 -23.03 -17.19 -9.16
CA LYS A 77 -24.40 -16.64 -9.20
C LYS A 77 -24.92 -16.27 -7.81
N GLN A 78 -24.60 -17.07 -6.80
CA GLN A 78 -25.03 -16.81 -5.43
C GLN A 78 -24.24 -15.64 -4.82
N LEU A 79 -22.93 -15.54 -5.09
CA LEU A 79 -22.11 -14.41 -4.65
C LEU A 79 -22.56 -13.08 -5.23
N GLU A 80 -22.93 -13.06 -6.52
CA GLU A 80 -23.44 -11.85 -7.17
C GLU A 80 -24.76 -11.37 -6.54
N LYS A 81 -25.62 -12.31 -6.14
CA LYS A 81 -26.85 -12.01 -5.40
C LYS A 81 -26.54 -11.43 -4.01
N ASP A 82 -25.67 -12.10 -3.25
CA ASP A 82 -25.31 -11.70 -1.88
C ASP A 82 -24.56 -10.33 -1.83
N TRP A 83 -23.93 -9.89 -2.93
CA TRP A 83 -23.15 -8.65 -3.01
C TRP A 83 -23.99 -7.42 -3.38
N ASN A 84 -25.10 -7.63 -4.11
CA ASN A 84 -25.99 -6.57 -4.58
C ASN A 84 -27.23 -6.35 -3.67
N GLU A 85 -27.33 -7.11 -2.57
CA GLU A 85 -28.28 -6.91 -1.45
C GLU A 85 -27.69 -5.98 -0.38
#